data_AF-H6L6E0-F1
#
_entry.id   AF-H6L6E0-F1
#
_cell.length_a   1.000
_cell.length_b   1.000
_cell.length_c   1.000
_cell.angle_alpha   90.00
_cell.angle_beta   90.00
_cell.angle_gamma   90.00
#
_symmetry.space_group_name_H-M   'P 1'
#
loop_
_entity.id
_entity.type
_entity.pdbx_description
1 polymer ?
#
loop_
_entity_poly.entity_id
_entity_poly.type
_entity_poly.pdbx_seq_one_letter_code
_entity_poly.pdbx_strand_id
1 'polypeptide(L)' 'MGKTKEEKPLLLQLDMQEINKILQALGQRPFNEVYELIGKIHEQANAQMHAESPPQQLDK' A
#
# COMPACT_ATOMS: atom_id res chain seq x y z
N MET A 1 21.09 22.81 11.98
CA MET A 1 20.50 21.51 11.59
C MET A 1 19.40 21.73 10.58
N GLY A 2 19.54 21.20 9.37
CA GLY A 2 18.52 21.31 8.32
C GLY A 2 17.25 20.57 8.72
N LYS A 3 16.09 21.21 8.55
CA LYS A 3 14.78 20.58 8.77
C LYS A 3 14.66 19.40 7.81
N THR A 4 14.49 18.19 8.35
CA THR A 4 14.07 17.01 7.60
C THR A 4 12.77 17.36 6.88
N LYS A 5 12.78 17.37 5.54
CA LYS A 5 11.55 17.55 4.76
C LYS A 5 10.65 16.37 5.09
N GLU A 6 9.44 16.61 5.59
CA GLU A 6 8.40 15.59 5.67
C GLU A 6 8.11 15.10 4.24
N GLU A 7 8.56 13.88 3.93
CA GLU A 7 8.31 13.25 2.64
C GLU A 7 6.84 12.82 2.59
N LYS A 8 6.04 13.58 1.83
CA LYS A 8 4.62 13.26 1.63
C LYS A 8 4.49 11.91 0.92
N PRO A 9 3.53 11.06 1.32
CA PRO A 9 3.29 9.79 0.64
C PRO A 9 2.90 10.03 -0.83
N LEU A 10 3.46 9.23 -1.73
CA LEU A 10 3.10 9.20 -3.15
C LEU A 10 2.03 8.12 -3.37
N LEU A 11 1.00 8.43 -4.15
CA LEU A 11 0.02 7.45 -4.61
C LEU A 11 0.49 6.86 -5.94
N LEU A 12 0.60 5.54 -6.00
CA LEU A 12 0.90 4.79 -7.21
C LEU A 12 -0.34 4.04 -7.65
N GLN A 13 -0.73 4.21 -8.92
CA GLN A 13 -1.78 3.41 -9.54
C GLN A 13 -1.11 2.22 -10.23
N LEU A 14 -1.28 1.04 -9.64
CA LEU A 14 -0.70 -0.22 -10.10
C LEU A 14 -1.81 -1.26 -10.13
N ASP A 15 -1.75 -2.16 -11.10
CA ASP A 15 -2.65 -3.31 -11.11
C ASP A 15 -2.17 -4.44 -10.18
N MET A 16 -3.01 -5.47 -10.02
CA MET A 16 -2.67 -6.61 -9.17
C MET A 16 -1.47 -7.42 -9.68
N GLN A 17 -1.22 -7.47 -10.99
CA GLN A 17 -0.05 -8.18 -11.55
C GLN A 17 1.24 -7.44 -11.21
N GLU A 18 1.24 -6.11 -11.34
CA GLU A 18 2.37 -5.25 -11.00
C GLU A 18 2.67 -5.30 -9.49
N ILE A 19 1.64 -5.24 -8.65
CA ILE A 19 1.78 -5.37 -7.19
C ILE A 19 2.40 -6.74 -6.84
N ASN A 20 1.88 -7.83 -7.40
CA ASN A 20 2.42 -9.17 -7.14
C ASN A 20 3.89 -9.29 -7.56
N LYS A 21 4.27 -8.70 -8.70
CA LYS A 21 5.67 -8.69 -9.16
C LYS A 21 6.58 -7.95 -8.20
N ILE A 22 6.14 -6.81 -7.64
CA ILE A 22 6.88 -6.07 -6.62
C ILE A 22 7.02 -6.92 -5.35
N LEU A 23 5.93 -7.52 -4.86
CA LEU A 23 5.96 -8.37 -3.67
C LEU A 23 6.89 -9.58 -3.84
N GLN A 24 6.89 -10.22 -5.02
CA GLN A 24 7.83 -11.30 -5.36
C GLN A 24 9.29 -10.83 -5.33
N ALA A 25 9.59 -9.64 -5.85
CA ALA A 25 10.93 -9.08 -5.82
C ALA A 25 11.38 -8.73 -4.38
N LEU A 26 10.47 -8.20 -3.56
CA LEU A 26 10.73 -7.91 -2.14
C LEU A 26 10.96 -9.18 -1.33
N GLY A 27 10.25 -10.26 -1.63
CA GLY A 27 10.43 -11.57 -0.97
C GLY A 27 11.80 -12.22 -1.20
N GLN A 28 12.59 -11.72 -2.15
CA GLN A 28 13.98 -12.16 -2.39
C GLN A 28 15.00 -11.40 -1.52
N ARG A 29 14.57 -10.43 -0.72
CA ARG A 29 15.41 -9.61 0.16
C ARG A 29 15.28 -10.05 1.63
N PRO A 30 16.26 -9.72 2.48
CA PRO A 30 16.15 -9.94 3.92
C PRO A 30 14.88 -9.29 4.50
N PHE A 31 14.13 -10.03 5.31
CA PHE A 31 12.82 -9.58 5.83
C PHE A 31 12.90 -8.25 6.58
N ASN A 32 13.96 -8.03 7.35
CA ASN A 32 14.21 -6.81 8.12
C ASN A 32 14.35 -5.55 7.26
N GLU A 33 14.61 -5.69 5.95
CA GLU A 33 14.69 -4.56 5.02
C GLU A 33 13.34 -4.24 4.35
N VAL A 34 12.43 -5.21 4.26
CA VAL A 34 11.23 -5.10 3.41
C VAL A 34 9.91 -5.14 4.16
N TYR A 35 9.87 -5.57 5.42
CA TYR A 35 8.61 -5.79 6.14
C TYR A 35 7.72 -4.53 6.23
N GLU A 36 8.30 -3.36 6.49
CA GLU A 36 7.55 -2.10 6.55
C GLU A 36 6.98 -1.72 5.19
N LEU A 37 7.75 -1.92 4.12
CA LEU A 37 7.33 -1.60 2.76
C LEU A 37 6.19 -2.52 2.30
N ILE A 38 6.30 -3.82 2.57
CA ILE A 38 5.24 -4.79 2.29
C ILE A 38 3.97 -4.42 3.05
N GLY A 39 4.09 -4.05 4.33
CA GLY A 39 2.97 -3.56 5.14
C GLY A 39 2.26 -2.37 4.51
N LYS A 40 3.01 -1.34 4.10
CA LYS A 40 2.47 -0.14 3.43
C LYS A 40 1.77 -0.45 2.10
N ILE A 41 2.27 -1.43 1.33
CA ILE A 41 1.63 -1.87 0.08
C ILE A 41 0.27 -2.52 0.40
N HIS A 42 0.22 -3.42 1.39
CA HIS A 42 -1.03 -4.05 1.80
C HIS A 42 -2.06 -3.05 2.33
N GLU A 43 -1.64 -2.09 3.15
CA GLU A 43 -2.54 -1.04 3.67
C GLU A 43 -3.17 -0.22 2.53
N GLN A 44 -2.35 0.19 1.54
CA GLN A 44 -2.84 0.94 0.39
C GLN A 44 -3.77 0.13 -0.50
N ALA A 45 -3.48 -1.15 -0.73
CA ALA A 45 -4.34 -2.03 -1.51
C ALA A 45 -5.70 -2.24 -0.82
N ASN A 46 -5.69 -2.53 0.48
CA ASN A 46 -6.92 -2.71 1.26
C ASN A 46 -7.77 -1.45 1.33
N ALA A 47 -7.14 -0.28 1.48
CA ALA A 47 -7.83 1.00 1.49
C ALA A 47 -8.54 1.26 0.16
N GLN A 48 -7.91 0.94 -0.97
CA GLN A 48 -8.52 1.08 -2.30
C GLN A 48 -9.66 0.08 -2.52
N MET A 49 -9.50 -1.17 -2.09
CA MET A 49 -10.55 -2.20 -2.21
C MET A 49 -11.78 -1.90 -1.34
N HIS A 50 -11.61 -1.31 -0.15
CA HIS A 50 -12.73 -0.96 0.72
C HIS A 50 -13.32 0.44 0.46
N ALA A 51 -12.58 1.33 -0.20
CA ALA A 51 -13.09 2.65 -0.59
C ALA A 51 -14.22 2.56 -1.64
N GLU A 52 -14.33 1.43 -2.35
CA GLU A 52 -15.36 1.19 -3.37
C GLU A 52 -16.66 0.58 -2.83
N SER A 53 -16.83 0.44 -1.51
CA SER A 53 -18.14 0.12 -0.93
C SER A 53 -18.96 1.41 -0.74
N PRO A 54 -20.05 1.64 -1.49
CA PRO A 54 -20.98 2.70 -1.14
C PRO A 54 -21.51 2.43 0.28
N PRO A 55 -21.80 3.46 1.09
CA PRO A 55 -22.51 3.26 2.34
C PRO A 55 -23.79 2.47 2.03
N GLN A 56 -23.86 1.25 2.55
CA GLN A 56 -25.06 0.42 2.47
C GLN A 56 -26.14 1.18 3.24
N GLN A 57 -27.04 1.82 2.48
CA GLN A 57 -28.24 2.44 2.99
C GLN A 57 -29.02 1.35 3.71
N LEU A 58 -29.01 1.41 5.04
CA LEU A 58 -29.81 0.53 5.89
C LEU A 58 -31.25 1.04 5.83
N ASP A 59 -31.98 0.61 4.79
CA ASP A 59 -33.43 0.74 4.74
C ASP A 59 -34.05 -0.22 5.77
N LYS A 60 -34.35 0.28 6.97
CA LYS A 60 -35.59 -0.06 7.69
C LYS A 60 -35.92 0.86 8.86
#